data_AF-A0AA88AVY5-F1
#
_entry.id   AF-A0AA88AVY5-F1
#
_cell.length_a   1.000
_cell.length_b   1.000
_cell.length_c   1.000
_cell.angle_alpha   90.00
_cell.angle_beta   90.00
_cell.angle_gamma   90.00
#
_symmetry.space_group_name_H-M   'P 1'
#
loop_
_entity.id
_entity.type
_entity.pdbx_description
1 polymer ?
#
loop_
_entity_poly.entity_id
_entity_poly.type
_entity_poly.pdbx_seq_one_letter_code
_entity_poly.pdbx_strand_id
1 'polypeptide(L)'
;MVVNFWHSKFFKDKEQGLPSFHSIQDLKSVGIDLKPSGTCSMRDVSFTSLCLAGRLKLPPMIVDDSTWPTFLNLIAYEMCPDNFSTNYEVTSYICFLNRLIECPNDVKELRSANILHNLLGPDNDVVQLLNEMAKDLVPNAEVYRNVIAK
;
A
#
# COMPACT_ATOMS: atom_id res chain seq x y z
N MET A 1 3.22 -4.12 -28.86
CA MET A 1 3.24 -5.46 -28.21
C MET A 1 4.29 -5.51 -27.09
N VAL A 2 4.29 -4.51 -26.19
CA VAL A 2 5.20 -4.42 -25.01
C VAL A 2 4.46 -3.95 -23.75
N VAL A 3 3.26 -3.36 -23.92
CA VAL A 3 2.38 -2.91 -22.82
C VAL A 3 1.84 -4.10 -21.99
N ASN A 4 1.66 -5.26 -22.62
CA ASN A 4 1.16 -6.47 -21.95
C ASN A 4 2.23 -7.25 -21.17
N PHE A 5 3.52 -6.91 -21.33
CA PHE A 5 4.61 -7.59 -20.62
C PHE A 5 4.71 -7.11 -19.16
N TRP A 6 4.34 -5.85 -18.90
CA TRP A 6 4.36 -5.27 -17.55
C TRP A 6 3.09 -5.55 -16.74
N HIS A 7 1.92 -5.66 -17.39
CA HIS A 7 0.67 -6.10 -16.74
C HIS A 7 0.79 -7.49 -16.11
N SER A 8 1.52 -8.41 -16.76
CA SER A 8 1.71 -9.78 -16.26
C SER A 8 2.56 -9.87 -15.00
N LYS A 9 3.46 -8.91 -14.75
CA LYS A 9 4.43 -9.01 -13.66
C LYS A 9 3.97 -8.28 -12.40
N PHE A 10 3.12 -7.27 -12.54
CA PHE A 10 2.51 -6.62 -11.37
C PHE A 10 1.42 -7.47 -10.71
N PHE A 11 0.72 -8.33 -11.46
CA PHE A 11 -0.49 -9.04 -10.96
C PHE A 11 -0.36 -10.57 -10.87
N LYS A 12 0.85 -11.13 -11.00
CA LYS A 12 1.05 -12.59 -11.01
C LYS A 12 2.15 -13.10 -10.09
N ASP A 13 2.29 -12.51 -8.91
CA ASP A 13 3.29 -12.92 -7.91
C ASP A 13 2.68 -13.62 -6.69
N LYS A 14 1.55 -14.33 -6.86
CA LYS A 14 1.17 -15.40 -5.91
C LYS A 14 1.56 -16.81 -6.38
N GLU A 15 2.12 -16.99 -7.58
CA GLU A 15 2.40 -18.32 -8.13
C GLU A 15 3.81 -18.53 -8.74
N GLN A 16 4.69 -17.53 -8.80
CA GLN A 16 6.05 -17.75 -9.30
C GLN A 16 7.10 -17.26 -8.30
N GLY A 17 7.91 -18.21 -7.80
CA GLY A 17 8.91 -18.02 -6.74
C GLY A 17 10.12 -17.16 -7.12
N LEU A 18 9.89 -15.92 -7.54
CA LEU A 18 10.88 -14.85 -7.50
C LEU A 18 10.78 -14.19 -6.12
N PRO A 19 11.87 -13.86 -5.42
CA PRO A 19 11.77 -13.22 -4.11
C PRO A 19 11.29 -11.78 -4.32
N SER A 20 10.00 -11.57 -4.10
CA SER A 20 9.35 -10.29 -4.25
C SER A 20 9.36 -9.60 -2.89
N PHE A 21 10.35 -8.74 -2.63
CA PHE A 21 10.45 -7.98 -1.38
C PHE A 21 9.25 -7.03 -1.27
N HIS A 22 8.20 -7.43 -0.56
CA HIS A 22 6.93 -6.70 -0.58
C HIS A 22 6.35 -6.42 0.80
N SER A 23 6.63 -7.25 1.81
CA SER A 23 6.13 -6.99 3.18
C SER A 23 6.98 -5.96 3.91
N ILE A 24 6.41 -5.33 4.94
CA ILE A 24 7.16 -4.45 5.84
C ILE A 24 8.34 -5.20 6.50
N GLN A 25 8.17 -6.47 6.88
CA GLN A 25 9.27 -7.28 7.41
C GLN A 25 10.44 -7.38 6.43
N ASP A 26 10.15 -7.65 5.15
CA ASP A 26 11.19 -7.79 4.12
C ASP A 26 11.96 -6.49 3.94
N LEU A 27 11.25 -5.36 3.89
CA LEU A 27 11.87 -4.03 3.77
C LEU A 27 12.80 -3.75 4.95
N LYS A 28 12.36 -4.05 6.19
CA LYS A 28 13.20 -3.87 7.37
C LYS A 28 14.43 -4.77 7.37
N SER A 29 14.30 -6.00 6.86
CA SER A 29 15.41 -6.97 6.80
C SER A 29 16.59 -6.49 5.93
N VAL A 30 16.31 -5.67 4.92
CA VAL A 30 17.31 -5.07 4.02
C VAL A 30 17.73 -3.65 4.43
N GLY A 31 17.35 -3.22 5.65
CA GLY A 31 17.75 -1.92 6.20
C GLY A 31 16.93 -0.74 5.69
N ILE A 32 15.70 -0.96 5.25
CA ILE A 32 14.76 0.12 4.94
C ILE A 32 14.00 0.51 6.22
N ASP A 33 14.18 1.76 6.64
CA ASP A 33 13.50 2.35 7.79
C ASP A 33 12.14 2.93 7.39
N LEU A 34 11.17 2.86 8.31
CA LEU A 34 9.82 3.39 8.11
C LEU A 34 9.66 4.72 8.82
N LYS A 35 9.03 5.68 8.14
CA LYS A 35 8.69 6.98 8.75
C LYS A 35 7.29 7.45 8.36
N PRO A 36 6.61 8.19 9.25
CA PRO A 36 5.43 8.94 8.84
C PRO A 36 5.85 10.02 7.83
N SER A 37 5.00 10.24 6.85
CA SER A 37 5.12 11.39 5.96
C SER A 37 4.62 12.66 6.65
N GLY A 38 4.72 13.80 5.97
CA GLY A 38 4.36 15.10 6.55
C GLY A 38 2.86 15.38 6.52
N THR A 39 2.10 14.58 5.78
CA THR A 39 0.68 14.81 5.52
C THR A 39 -0.10 13.49 5.59
N CYS A 40 -1.41 13.57 5.81
CA CYS A 40 -2.31 12.43 5.69
C CYS A 40 -2.74 12.15 4.24
N SER A 41 -2.07 12.75 3.25
CA SER A 41 -2.43 12.56 1.84
C SER A 41 -1.90 11.24 1.31
N MET A 42 -2.74 10.44 0.67
CA MET A 42 -2.34 9.14 0.07
C MET A 42 -1.26 9.28 -1.02
N ARG A 43 -1.06 10.49 -1.56
CA ARG A 43 0.03 10.80 -2.51
C ARG A 43 1.39 10.97 -1.83
N ASP A 44 1.43 11.22 -0.52
CA ASP A 44 2.65 11.52 0.24
C ASP A 44 3.36 10.21 0.66
N VAL A 45 3.59 9.35 -0.32
CA VAL A 45 4.41 8.14 -0.22
C VAL A 45 5.73 8.43 -0.92
N SER A 46 6.85 8.22 -0.25
CA SER A 46 8.16 8.43 -0.86
C SER A 46 9.21 7.45 -0.38
N PHE A 47 10.06 7.03 -1.30
CA PHE A 47 11.25 6.24 -1.00
C PHE A 47 12.51 7.06 -1.25
N THR A 48 13.38 7.12 -0.23
CA THR A 48 14.69 7.76 -0.30
C THR A 48 15.77 6.70 -0.11
N SER A 49 16.60 6.50 -1.15
CA SER A 49 17.82 5.72 -1.02
C SER A 49 18.91 6.60 -0.39
N LEU A 50 19.54 6.10 0.67
CA LEU A 50 20.70 6.67 1.34
C LEU A 50 21.89 5.73 1.07
N CYS A 51 23.12 6.22 1.12
CA CYS A 51 24.31 5.46 0.73
C CYS A 51 24.43 4.05 1.36
N LEU A 52 23.89 3.83 2.56
CA LEU A 52 23.95 2.55 3.28
C LEU A 52 22.58 2.04 3.77
N ALA A 53 21.47 2.71 3.43
CA ALA A 53 20.14 2.38 3.94
C ALA A 53 19.02 2.91 3.02
N GLY A 54 17.79 2.44 3.22
CA GLY A 54 16.61 3.04 2.59
C GLY A 54 15.70 3.68 3.63
N ARG A 55 14.84 4.60 3.18
CA ARG A 55 13.75 5.11 4.00
C ARG A 55 12.46 5.17 3.19
N LEU A 56 11.44 4.47 3.66
CA LEU A 56 10.08 4.54 3.14
C LEU A 56 9.24 5.45 4.05
N LYS A 57 8.66 6.50 3.46
CA LYS A 57 7.69 7.37 4.12
C LYS A 57 6.28 7.01 3.68
N LEU A 58 5.38 6.90 4.63
CA LEU A 58 3.97 6.59 4.42
C LEU A 58 3.06 7.60 5.14
N PRO A 59 1.92 7.97 4.55
CA PRO A 59 0.90 8.78 5.21
C PRO A 59 0.39 8.12 6.50
N PRO A 60 0.41 8.84 7.64
CA PRO A 60 -0.22 8.36 8.85
C PRO A 60 -1.70 8.10 8.63
N MET A 61 -2.21 6.98 9.16
CA MET A 61 -3.62 6.62 9.07
C MET A 61 -4.15 6.07 10.38
N ILE A 62 -5.44 6.30 10.62
CA ILE A 62 -6.22 5.65 11.69
C ILE A 62 -7.06 4.57 11.02
N VAL A 63 -7.05 3.37 11.59
CA VAL A 63 -7.88 2.24 11.12
C VAL A 63 -8.89 1.92 12.21
N ASP A 64 -10.15 2.17 11.91
CA ASP A 64 -11.31 1.99 12.78
C ASP A 64 -12.51 1.44 11.98
N ASP A 65 -13.66 1.27 12.64
CA ASP A 65 -14.88 0.74 12.02
C ASP A 65 -15.41 1.60 10.85
N SER A 66 -15.03 2.87 10.77
CA SER A 66 -15.42 3.80 9.70
C SER A 66 -14.49 3.74 8.49
N THR A 67 -13.31 3.15 8.65
CA THR A 67 -12.25 3.13 7.64
C THR A 67 -12.67 2.38 6.38
N TRP A 68 -13.28 1.20 6.57
CA TRP A 68 -13.81 0.39 5.47
C TRP A 68 -14.88 1.07 4.64
N PRO A 69 -16.01 1.53 5.22
CA PRO A 69 -17.05 2.21 4.42
C PRO A 69 -16.52 3.50 3.78
N THR A 70 -15.59 4.20 4.43
CA THR A 70 -14.95 5.39 3.85
C THR A 70 -14.17 5.03 2.58
N PHE A 71 -13.30 4.02 2.64
CA PHE A 71 -12.53 3.60 1.48
C PHE A 71 -13.40 3.05 0.35
N LEU A 72 -14.42 2.24 0.66
CA LEU A 72 -15.34 1.73 -0.37
C LEU A 72 -16.10 2.86 -1.06
N ASN A 73 -16.56 3.88 -0.33
CA ASN A 73 -17.22 5.03 -0.93
C ASN A 73 -16.28 5.83 -1.83
N LEU A 74 -15.02 5.98 -1.43
CA LEU A 74 -14.00 6.66 -2.24
C LEU A 74 -13.65 5.84 -3.49
N ILE A 75 -13.50 4.52 -3.40
CA ILE A 75 -13.31 3.65 -4.55
C ILE A 75 -14.51 3.76 -5.50
N ALA A 76 -15.74 3.70 -4.98
CA ALA A 76 -16.94 3.86 -5.80
C ALA A 76 -16.96 5.21 -6.54
N TYR A 77 -16.48 6.27 -5.88
CA TYR A 77 -16.32 7.58 -6.50
C TYR A 77 -15.26 7.58 -7.61
N GLU A 78 -14.10 6.93 -7.41
CA GLU A 78 -13.06 6.78 -8.46
C GLU A 78 -13.55 5.95 -9.65
N MET A 79 -14.42 4.97 -9.42
CA MET A 79 -14.93 4.06 -10.44
C MET A 79 -16.13 4.64 -11.23
N CYS A 80 -16.59 5.84 -10.90
CA CYS A 80 -17.68 6.50 -11.62
C CYS A 80 -17.25 6.86 -13.05
N PRO A 81 -18.01 6.48 -14.10
CA PRO A 81 -17.62 6.66 -15.50
C PRO A 81 -17.43 8.12 -15.94
N ASP A 82 -18.05 9.07 -15.22
CA ASP A 82 -17.93 10.50 -15.50
C ASP A 82 -16.79 11.18 -14.73
N ASN A 83 -16.04 10.41 -13.93
CA ASN A 83 -14.94 10.92 -13.12
C ASN A 83 -13.59 10.77 -13.83
N PHE A 84 -13.33 11.65 -14.79
CA PHE A 84 -12.05 11.71 -15.51
C PHE A 84 -10.92 12.40 -14.71
N SER A 85 -11.22 12.88 -13.51
CA SER A 85 -10.30 13.72 -12.73
C SER A 85 -9.42 12.92 -11.76
N THR A 86 -9.83 11.71 -11.41
CA THR A 86 -9.11 10.86 -10.45
C THR A 86 -8.19 9.87 -11.16
N ASN A 87 -6.94 9.79 -10.70
CA ASN A 87 -5.96 8.83 -11.21
C ASN A 87 -5.97 7.50 -10.44
N TYR A 88 -7.13 7.08 -9.88
CA TYR A 88 -7.28 5.89 -9.04
C TYR A 88 -6.32 5.87 -7.85
N GLU A 89 -6.19 6.99 -7.15
CA GLU A 89 -5.19 7.17 -6.09
C GLU A 89 -5.53 6.38 -4.85
N VAL A 90 -6.80 6.37 -4.46
CA VAL A 90 -7.31 5.60 -3.31
C VAL A 90 -7.17 4.11 -3.60
N THR A 91 -7.64 3.68 -4.76
CA THR A 91 -7.50 2.30 -5.25
C THR A 91 -6.02 1.88 -5.26
N SER A 92 -5.15 2.72 -5.81
CA SER A 92 -3.70 2.45 -5.86
C SER A 92 -3.07 2.35 -4.48
N TYR A 93 -3.49 3.22 -3.56
CA TYR A 93 -2.96 3.25 -2.20
C TYR A 93 -3.36 1.99 -1.43
N ILE A 94 -4.62 1.55 -1.53
CA ILE A 94 -5.10 0.33 -0.88
C ILE A 94 -4.35 -0.89 -1.41
N CYS A 95 -4.19 -1.01 -2.73
CA CYS A 95 -3.41 -2.10 -3.31
C CYS A 95 -1.94 -2.07 -2.88
N PHE A 96 -1.36 -0.88 -2.70
CA PHE A 96 -0.01 -0.71 -2.21
C PHE A 96 0.12 -1.14 -0.74
N LEU A 97 -0.79 -0.70 0.14
CA LEU A 97 -0.82 -1.12 1.54
C LEU A 97 -1.04 -2.62 1.70
N ASN A 98 -1.91 -3.22 0.89
CA ASN A 98 -2.17 -4.66 0.92
C ASN A 98 -0.94 -5.51 0.57
N ARG A 99 0.01 -4.95 -0.20
CA ARG A 99 1.30 -5.60 -0.46
C ARG A 99 2.26 -5.46 0.71
N LEU A 100 2.29 -4.29 1.33
CA LEU A 100 3.15 -4.02 2.49
C LEU A 100 2.71 -4.81 3.74
N ILE A 101 1.41 -5.00 3.91
CA ILE A 101 0.80 -5.58 5.11
C ILE A 101 0.30 -6.98 4.80
N GLU A 102 1.19 -7.97 4.87
CA GLU A 102 0.85 -9.37 4.58
C GLU A 102 0.49 -10.14 5.85
N CYS A 103 1.02 -9.72 7.01
CA CYS A 103 0.80 -10.39 8.28
C CYS A 103 0.61 -9.39 9.44
N PRO A 104 0.10 -9.86 10.60
CA PRO A 104 -0.07 -9.00 11.78
C PRO A 104 1.23 -8.35 12.28
N ASN A 105 2.40 -8.93 11.96
CA ASN A 105 3.68 -8.34 12.34
C ASN A 105 4.00 -7.07 11.52
N ASP A 106 3.55 -6.99 10.26
CA ASP A 106 3.68 -5.78 9.45
C ASP A 106 2.87 -4.63 10.05
N VAL A 107 1.65 -4.93 10.53
CA VAL A 107 0.80 -3.96 11.23
C VAL A 107 1.50 -3.45 12.50
N LYS A 108 2.11 -4.35 13.29
CA LYS A 108 2.88 -3.95 14.48
C LYS A 108 4.02 -3.01 14.15
N GLU A 109 4.76 -3.27 13.08
CA GLU A 109 5.85 -2.40 12.64
C GLU A 109 5.37 -1.00 12.23
N LEU A 110 4.27 -0.92 11.48
CA LEU A 110 3.66 0.35 11.10
C LEU A 110 3.13 1.13 12.32
N ARG A 111 2.61 0.43 13.33
CA ARG A 111 2.22 1.03 14.61
C ARG A 111 3.42 1.57 15.37
N SER A 112 4.49 0.80 15.48
CA SER A 112 5.74 1.23 16.12
C SER A 112 6.37 2.43 15.40
N ALA A 113 6.17 2.56 14.10
CA ALA A 113 6.63 3.70 13.30
C ALA A 113 5.70 4.93 13.36
N ASN A 114 4.56 4.88 14.08
CA ASN A 114 3.51 5.90 14.09
C ASN A 114 2.91 6.21 12.69
N ILE A 115 2.84 5.19 11.84
CA ILE A 115 2.22 5.26 10.51
C ILE A 115 0.79 4.74 10.56
N LEU A 116 0.52 3.72 11.38
CA LEU A 116 -0.80 3.12 11.52
C LEU A 116 -1.26 3.16 12.97
N HIS A 117 -2.44 3.72 13.22
CA HIS A 117 -3.10 3.70 14.51
C HIS A 117 -4.30 2.75 14.44
N ASN A 118 -4.14 1.56 15.01
CA ASN A 118 -5.18 0.51 14.98
C ASN A 118 -6.18 0.70 16.13
N LEU A 119 -7.43 1.02 15.78
CA LEU A 119 -8.59 1.10 16.66
C LEU A 119 -9.66 0.06 16.30
N LEU A 120 -9.40 -0.80 15.30
CA LEU A 120 -10.31 -1.84 14.82
C LEU A 120 -10.32 -3.07 15.73
N GLY A 121 -9.19 -3.36 16.38
CA GLY A 121 -9.04 -4.52 17.26
C GLY A 121 -7.71 -5.24 17.08
N PRO A 122 -7.68 -6.58 17.09
CA PRO A 122 -6.48 -7.36 16.76
C PRO A 122 -5.82 -6.92 15.45
N ASP A 123 -4.49 -6.99 15.39
CA ASP A 123 -3.75 -6.63 14.18
C ASP A 123 -4.12 -7.51 12.97
N ASN A 124 -4.63 -8.73 13.20
CA ASN A 124 -5.12 -9.61 12.14
C ASN A 124 -6.36 -9.05 11.42
N ASP A 125 -7.21 -8.30 12.13
CA ASP A 125 -8.44 -7.75 11.56
C ASP A 125 -8.10 -6.66 10.54
N VAL A 126 -7.02 -5.90 10.76
CA VAL A 126 -6.49 -4.94 9.78
C VAL A 126 -6.00 -5.64 8.51
N VAL A 127 -5.29 -6.78 8.65
CA VAL A 127 -4.80 -7.57 7.52
C VAL A 127 -5.98 -8.13 6.71
N GLN A 128 -6.99 -8.68 7.40
CA GLN A 128 -8.19 -9.19 6.74
C GLN A 128 -8.93 -8.07 6.01
N LEU A 129 -9.08 -6.91 6.66
CA LEU A 129 -9.74 -5.74 6.08
C LEU A 129 -9.06 -5.30 4.78
N LEU A 130 -7.74 -5.16 4.77
CA LEU A 130 -7.02 -4.74 3.56
C LEU A 130 -7.14 -5.76 2.43
N ASN A 131 -7.05 -7.05 2.76
CA ASN A 131 -7.18 -8.13 1.77
C ASN A 131 -8.57 -8.16 1.14
N GLU A 132 -9.62 -7.94 1.94
CA GLU A 132 -10.99 -7.87 1.45
C GLU A 132 -11.20 -6.64 0.55
N MET A 133 -10.61 -5.46 0.89
CA MET A 133 -10.72 -4.27 0.03
C MET A 133 -9.99 -4.48 -1.29
N ALA A 134 -8.79 -5.05 -1.26
CA ALA A 134 -7.91 -5.12 -2.42
C ALA A 134 -8.26 -6.24 -3.41
N LYS A 135 -9.11 -7.20 -3.01
CA LYS A 135 -9.35 -8.48 -3.70
C LYS A 135 -9.62 -8.36 -5.21
N ASP A 136 -10.32 -7.31 -5.63
CA ASP A 136 -10.76 -7.11 -7.02
C ASP A 136 -10.35 -5.73 -7.58
N LEU A 137 -9.45 -5.03 -6.88
CA LEU A 137 -9.00 -3.70 -7.29
C LEU A 137 -7.84 -3.76 -8.29
N VAL A 138 -7.92 -2.90 -9.31
CA VAL A 138 -6.82 -2.70 -10.27
C VAL A 138 -6.21 -1.32 -10.02
N PRO A 139 -5.01 -1.24 -9.42
CA PRO A 139 -4.33 0.02 -9.18
C PRO A 139 -3.82 0.64 -10.48
N ASN A 140 -3.65 1.96 -10.45
CA ASN A 140 -2.91 2.68 -11.46
C ASN A 140 -1.40 2.61 -11.16
N ALA A 141 -0.66 1.87 -12.00
CA ALA A 141 0.77 1.63 -11.83
C ALA A 141 1.62 2.92 -11.86
N GLU A 142 1.10 4.01 -12.41
CA GLU A 142 1.80 5.29 -12.50
C GLU A 142 1.97 5.97 -11.13
N VAL A 143 1.00 5.79 -10.23
CA VAL A 143 0.89 6.55 -8.96
C VAL A 143 2.11 6.34 -8.08
N TYR A 144 2.59 5.10 -7.96
CA TYR A 144 3.74 4.75 -7.12
C TYR A 144 4.93 4.20 -7.90
N ARG A 145 5.00 4.44 -9.21
CA ARG A 145 6.12 3.96 -10.04
C ARG A 145 7.48 4.37 -9.47
N ASN A 146 7.60 5.63 -9.03
CA ASN A 146 8.86 6.18 -8.50
C ASN A 146 9.26 5.61 -7.12
N VAL A 147 8.32 4.94 -6.45
CA VAL A 147 8.53 4.27 -5.16
C VAL A 147 8.89 2.81 -5.39
N ILE A 148 8.19 2.13 -6.31
CA ILE A 148 8.34 0.70 -6.58
C ILE A 148 9.54 0.39 -7.49
N ALA A 149 9.90 1.29 -8.40
CA ALA A 149 10.96 1.07 -9.39
C ALA A 149 12.38 1.36 -8.87
N LYS A 150 12.55 1.58 -7.57
CA LYS A 150 13.84 1.89 -6.92
C LYS A 150 14.25 0.78 -5.98
#